data_AF-A0A257JRP9-F1
#
_entry.id   AF-A0A257JRP9-F1
#
_cell.length_a   1.000
_cell.length_b   1.000
_cell.length_c   1.000
_cell.angle_alpha   90.00
_cell.angle_beta   90.00
_cell.angle_gamma   90.00
#
_symmetry.space_group_name_H-M   'P 1'
#
loop_
_entity.id
_entity.type
_entity.pdbx_description
1 polymer ?
#
loop_
_entity_poly.entity_id
_entity_poly.type
_entity_poly.pdbx_seq_one_letter_code
_entity_poly.pdbx_strand_id
1 'polypeptide(L)'
;MRIFEPLATTSFSFLKGASQPDEMVWAAHGLGLQGLGVADINTVAGVVRAHVAAKEAGLRLIVGSRLVDVDGFETVLYPKDRVAWGRLTRCLTRGNRRSRKGTCTLEKADVLDAMEGACAILVPPPILTQIWLDYAQAYLADAPLAADLYVAATRPFDGTDFQRLASLTRLVQGTRGRLIATMDALFHNPERRLLADVLACIRTKTTLEAAGYLRLQNSERCLKNPDEIIRLFKGFEDCLQVQKKLFDAITFSLDQLAYEYPDEVVAQGETPMDSLMRLSELGAQGRYPDGVPERVRAALDHEYALIDQLQYAPYFLTVYDIVAFARSRGIVCQGRGSAANSVVCYCLGITAVDPIRVDLLFERFISAERREPPDIDVDFEHERREEVIQYIYDKFGRHRAGIAGVVISYRGRSALREVGKVMGLSG
;
A
#
# COMPACT_ATOMS: atom_id res chain seq x y z
N MET A 1 4.99 -31.52 -0.02
CA MET A 1 4.71 -30.52 -1.09
C MET A 1 4.79 -29.14 -0.48
N ARG A 2 5.38 -28.15 -1.16
CA ARG A 2 5.42 -26.75 -0.66
C ARG A 2 4.07 -26.09 -0.90
N ILE A 3 3.44 -25.56 0.15
CA ILE A 3 2.12 -24.93 0.08
C ILE A 3 2.24 -23.44 0.35
N PHE A 4 1.47 -22.65 -0.39
CA PHE A 4 1.38 -21.20 -0.26
C PHE A 4 -0.09 -20.82 -0.06
N GLU A 5 -0.36 -19.67 0.54
CA GLU A 5 -1.70 -19.07 0.54
C GLU A 5 -1.71 -17.85 -0.40
N PRO A 6 -2.23 -17.97 -1.62
CA PRO A 6 -2.13 -16.90 -2.61
C PRO A 6 -3.20 -15.81 -2.45
N LEU A 7 -4.27 -15.99 -1.66
CA LEU A 7 -5.31 -14.96 -1.48
C LEU A 7 -5.64 -14.78 0.01
N ALA A 8 -4.90 -13.89 0.67
CA ALA A 8 -5.21 -13.39 2.00
C ALA A 8 -5.79 -11.98 1.94
N THR A 9 -6.89 -11.78 2.64
CA THR A 9 -7.54 -10.48 2.87
C THR A 9 -7.22 -10.01 4.29
N THR A 10 -6.85 -8.74 4.46
CA THR A 10 -6.54 -8.15 5.76
C THR A 10 -7.62 -7.16 6.21
N SER A 11 -7.48 -6.60 7.41
CA SER A 11 -8.36 -5.55 7.93
C SER A 11 -8.35 -4.26 7.13
N PHE A 12 -7.46 -4.11 6.14
CA PHE A 12 -7.47 -2.99 5.19
C PHE A 12 -8.52 -3.15 4.10
N SER A 13 -9.05 -4.36 3.90
CA SER A 13 -10.40 -4.53 3.36
C SER A 13 -11.41 -4.18 4.44
N PHE A 14 -11.68 -2.88 4.59
CA PHE A 14 -12.40 -2.34 5.75
C PHE A 14 -13.72 -3.05 6.01
N LEU A 15 -13.88 -3.49 7.27
CA LEU A 15 -15.03 -4.24 7.77
C LEU A 15 -15.33 -5.54 7.00
N LYS A 16 -14.34 -6.09 6.30
CA LYS A 16 -14.40 -7.40 5.62
C LYS A 16 -13.35 -8.37 6.17
N GLY A 17 -12.07 -8.00 6.10
CA GLY A 17 -11.00 -8.81 6.69
C GLY A 17 -10.96 -8.63 8.21
N ALA A 18 -10.73 -9.73 8.94
CA ALA A 18 -10.81 -9.77 10.40
C ALA A 18 -9.44 -9.93 11.08
N SER A 19 -8.35 -9.80 10.33
CA SER A 19 -6.97 -9.91 10.83
C SER A 19 -6.10 -8.80 10.28
N GLN A 20 -5.17 -8.31 11.10
CA GLN A 20 -4.18 -7.34 10.66
C GLN A 20 -3.19 -7.99 9.68
N PRO A 21 -2.53 -7.21 8.81
CA PRO A 21 -1.56 -7.74 7.87
C PRO A 21 -0.42 -8.54 8.53
N ASP A 22 0.09 -8.06 9.66
CA ASP A 22 1.14 -8.71 10.45
C ASP A 22 0.67 -10.01 11.11
N GLU A 23 -0.56 -10.04 11.66
CA GLU A 23 -1.16 -11.27 12.20
C GLU A 23 -1.25 -12.37 11.14
N MET A 24 -1.63 -12.03 9.89
CA MET A 24 -1.71 -12.99 8.78
C MET A 24 -0.32 -13.55 8.44
N VAL A 25 0.71 -12.70 8.41
CA VAL A 25 2.08 -13.11 8.10
C VAL A 25 2.64 -14.04 9.17
N TRP A 26 2.54 -13.65 10.44
CA TRP A 26 3.08 -14.46 11.54
C TRP A 26 2.38 -15.81 11.67
N ALA A 27 1.07 -15.84 11.49
CA ALA A 27 0.33 -17.09 11.46
C ALA A 27 0.72 -17.97 10.27
N ALA A 28 0.87 -17.40 9.06
CA ALA A 28 1.30 -18.15 7.88
C ALA A 28 2.69 -18.78 8.10
N HIS A 29 3.64 -18.02 8.66
CA HIS A 29 4.95 -18.51 9.04
C HIS A 29 4.86 -19.65 10.08
N GLY A 30 4.11 -19.45 11.16
CA GLY A 30 3.94 -20.44 12.23
C GLY A 30 3.26 -21.74 11.76
N LEU A 31 2.39 -21.67 10.74
CA LEU A 31 1.75 -22.84 10.11
C LEU A 31 2.67 -23.57 9.11
N GLY A 32 3.86 -23.03 8.81
CA GLY A 32 4.80 -23.63 7.85
C GLY A 32 4.46 -23.36 6.37
N LEU A 33 3.61 -22.38 6.08
CA LEU A 33 3.36 -21.94 4.71
C LEU A 33 4.65 -21.35 4.11
N GLN A 34 4.86 -21.60 2.82
CA GLN A 34 6.07 -21.18 2.11
C GLN A 34 5.96 -19.77 1.53
N GLY A 35 4.76 -19.19 1.56
CA GLY A 35 4.53 -17.80 1.22
C GLY A 35 3.07 -17.41 1.32
N LEU A 36 2.84 -16.10 1.34
CA LEU A 36 1.55 -15.46 1.52
C LEU A 36 1.34 -14.41 0.42
N GLY A 37 0.15 -14.39 -0.19
CA GLY A 37 -0.29 -13.34 -1.08
C GLY A 37 -1.31 -12.46 -0.39
N VAL A 38 -1.00 -11.17 -0.22
CA VAL A 38 -1.92 -10.20 0.39
C VAL A 38 -2.58 -9.38 -0.72
N ALA A 39 -3.91 -9.46 -0.78
CA ALA A 39 -4.71 -8.79 -1.79
C ALA A 39 -6.01 -8.24 -1.19
N ASP A 40 -5.93 -7.01 -0.67
CA ASP A 40 -7.08 -6.30 -0.12
C ASP A 40 -8.00 -5.74 -1.22
N ILE A 41 -9.28 -5.57 -0.88
CA ILE A 41 -10.34 -5.17 -1.81
C ILE A 41 -10.18 -3.71 -2.22
N ASN A 42 -9.92 -3.48 -3.51
CA ASN A 42 -9.78 -2.17 -4.15
C ASN A 42 -8.81 -1.24 -3.42
N THR A 43 -7.76 -1.79 -2.81
CA THR A 43 -6.73 -1.05 -2.09
C THR A 43 -5.44 -1.84 -1.95
N VAL A 44 -4.34 -1.11 -1.77
CA VAL A 44 -3.03 -1.63 -1.38
C VAL A 44 -2.56 -1.06 -0.03
N ALA A 45 -3.46 -0.42 0.73
CA ALA A 45 -3.08 0.30 1.95
C ALA A 45 -2.48 -0.59 3.05
N GLY A 46 -2.80 -1.89 3.07
CA GLY A 46 -2.29 -2.84 4.07
C GLY A 46 -0.93 -3.44 3.76
N VAL A 47 -0.43 -3.30 2.53
CA VAL A 47 0.70 -4.13 2.05
C VAL A 47 2.03 -3.78 2.71
N VAL A 48 2.24 -2.53 3.14
CA VAL A 48 3.48 -2.11 3.81
C VAL A 48 3.63 -2.81 5.17
N ARG A 49 2.54 -2.95 5.93
CA ARG A 49 2.56 -3.66 7.21
C ARG A 49 2.84 -5.15 7.05
N ALA A 50 2.21 -5.77 6.03
CA ALA A 50 2.52 -7.16 5.69
C ALA A 50 4.00 -7.32 5.30
N HIS A 51 4.54 -6.39 4.50
CA HIS A 51 5.91 -6.44 4.01
C HIS A 51 6.95 -6.36 5.12
N VAL A 52 6.77 -5.44 6.06
CA VAL A 52 7.65 -5.33 7.24
C VAL A 52 7.63 -6.63 8.05
N ALA A 53 6.45 -7.15 8.39
CA ALA A 53 6.32 -8.40 9.13
C ALA A 53 6.91 -9.60 8.35
N ALA A 54 6.75 -9.64 7.03
CA ALA A 54 7.22 -10.75 6.21
C ALA A 54 8.75 -10.78 6.13
N LYS A 55 9.40 -9.61 6.08
CA LYS A 55 10.86 -9.51 6.17
C LYS A 55 11.37 -10.01 7.51
N GLU A 56 10.73 -9.64 8.61
CA GLU A 56 11.09 -10.09 9.95
C GLU A 56 10.90 -11.61 10.11
N ALA A 57 9.80 -12.16 9.59
CA ALA A 57 9.49 -13.58 9.63
C ALA A 57 10.28 -14.43 8.61
N GLY A 58 10.99 -13.82 7.67
CA GLY A 58 11.60 -14.52 6.53
C GLY A 58 10.58 -15.23 5.62
N LEU A 59 9.33 -14.76 5.59
CA LEU A 59 8.26 -15.35 4.79
C LEU A 59 8.19 -14.70 3.40
N ARG A 60 8.07 -15.52 2.36
CA ARG A 60 7.86 -14.99 1.00
C ARG A 60 6.49 -14.33 0.89
N LEU A 61 6.47 -13.01 0.70
CA LEU A 61 5.24 -12.23 0.48
C LEU A 61 5.11 -11.80 -0.98
N ILE A 62 3.92 -11.94 -1.58
CA ILE A 62 3.51 -11.23 -2.80
C ILE A 62 2.39 -10.24 -2.44
N VAL A 63 2.42 -9.06 -3.04
CA VAL A 63 1.49 -7.96 -2.71
C VAL A 63 0.72 -7.52 -3.94
N GLY A 64 -0.57 -7.29 -3.77
CA GLY A 64 -1.48 -6.97 -4.85
C GLY A 64 -2.79 -6.39 -4.32
N SER A 65 -3.83 -6.45 -5.14
CA SER A 65 -5.18 -6.04 -4.73
C SER A 65 -6.22 -6.94 -5.35
N ARG A 66 -7.29 -7.19 -4.60
CA ARG A 66 -8.53 -7.77 -5.12
C ARG A 66 -9.35 -6.66 -5.75
N LEU A 67 -9.35 -6.61 -7.07
CA LEU A 67 -10.15 -5.66 -7.83
C LEU A 67 -11.58 -6.20 -7.95
N VAL A 68 -12.54 -5.39 -7.53
CA VAL A 68 -13.97 -5.66 -7.67
C VAL A 68 -14.55 -4.57 -8.54
N ASP A 69 -15.04 -4.96 -9.71
CA ASP A 69 -15.66 -4.04 -10.67
C ASP A 69 -17.13 -3.75 -10.33
N VAL A 70 -17.74 -2.88 -11.12
CA VAL A 70 -19.15 -2.46 -10.97
C VAL A 70 -20.16 -3.60 -11.10
N ASP A 71 -19.79 -4.69 -11.78
CA ASP A 71 -20.62 -5.88 -11.93
C ASP A 71 -20.43 -6.86 -10.76
N GLY A 72 -19.52 -6.53 -9.83
CA GLY A 72 -19.16 -7.38 -8.70
C GLY A 72 -18.23 -8.53 -9.09
N PHE A 73 -17.63 -8.51 -10.28
CA PHE A 73 -16.68 -9.52 -10.70
C PHE A 73 -15.33 -9.25 -10.03
N GLU A 74 -14.79 -10.29 -9.38
CA GLU A 74 -13.60 -10.17 -8.53
C GLU A 74 -12.38 -10.75 -9.25
N THR A 75 -11.32 -9.95 -9.37
CA THR A 75 -10.01 -10.40 -9.85
C THR A 75 -8.89 -9.91 -8.97
N VAL A 76 -8.08 -10.82 -8.45
CA VAL A 76 -6.85 -10.48 -7.72
C VAL A 76 -5.72 -10.24 -8.71
N LEU A 77 -5.06 -9.10 -8.63
CA LEU A 77 -3.87 -8.78 -9.42
C LEU A 77 -2.62 -8.71 -8.55
N TYR A 78 -1.62 -9.51 -8.92
CA TYR A 78 -0.26 -9.44 -8.40
C TYR A 78 0.70 -8.96 -9.48
N PRO A 79 1.24 -7.74 -9.37
CA PRO A 79 2.22 -7.22 -10.32
C PRO A 79 3.49 -8.06 -10.36
N LYS A 80 3.99 -8.43 -11.55
CA LYS A 80 5.25 -9.18 -11.68
C LYS A 80 6.48 -8.30 -11.45
N ASP A 81 6.37 -7.00 -11.77
CA ASP A 81 7.46 -6.00 -11.69
C ASP A 81 6.93 -4.59 -11.29
N ARG A 82 7.86 -3.62 -11.20
CA ARG A 82 7.57 -2.22 -10.85
C ARG A 82 6.64 -1.53 -11.86
N VAL A 83 6.71 -1.87 -13.14
CA VAL A 83 5.88 -1.26 -14.18
C VAL A 83 4.43 -1.72 -14.03
N ALA A 84 4.21 -3.03 -13.83
CA ALA A 84 2.90 -3.59 -13.53
C ALA A 84 2.34 -3.05 -12.21
N TRP A 85 3.19 -2.78 -11.20
CA TRP A 85 2.76 -2.12 -9.96
C TRP A 85 2.22 -0.72 -10.22
N GLY A 86 2.87 0.04 -11.11
CA GLY A 86 2.38 1.32 -11.61
C GLY A 86 1.01 1.21 -12.30
N ARG A 87 0.77 0.16 -13.09
CA ARG A 87 -0.53 -0.08 -13.73
C ARG A 87 -1.64 -0.37 -12.71
N LEU A 88 -1.37 -1.26 -11.74
CA LEU A 88 -2.31 -1.59 -10.65
C LEU A 88 -2.70 -0.33 -9.86
N THR A 89 -1.72 0.43 -9.39
CA THR A 89 -1.96 1.63 -8.57
C THR A 89 -2.65 2.75 -9.35
N ARG A 90 -2.36 2.89 -10.65
CA ARG A 90 -3.10 3.81 -11.54
C ARG A 90 -4.55 3.38 -11.74
N CYS A 91 -4.82 2.08 -11.90
CA CYS A 91 -6.17 1.54 -11.98
C CYS A 91 -6.97 1.84 -10.71
N LEU A 92 -6.40 1.59 -9.52
CA LEU A 92 -7.00 1.96 -8.25
C LEU A 92 -7.25 3.47 -8.14
N THR A 93 -6.30 4.30 -8.55
CA THR A 93 -6.44 5.76 -8.54
C THR A 93 -7.58 6.23 -9.43
N ARG A 94 -7.69 5.66 -10.64
CA ARG A 94 -8.78 5.92 -11.59
C ARG A 94 -10.14 5.58 -10.97
N GLY A 95 -10.27 4.40 -10.37
CA GLY A 95 -11.51 3.99 -9.72
C GLY A 95 -11.89 4.84 -8.51
N ASN A 96 -10.92 5.23 -7.68
CA ASN A 96 -11.17 6.12 -6.53
C ASN A 96 -11.60 7.54 -6.98
N ARG A 97 -11.01 8.07 -8.05
CA ARG A 97 -11.36 9.41 -8.58
C ARG A 97 -12.76 9.48 -9.20
N ARG A 98 -13.29 8.36 -9.71
CA ARG A 98 -14.68 8.27 -10.20
C ARG A 98 -15.70 8.11 -9.07
N SER A 99 -15.23 7.90 -7.85
CA SER A 99 -16.06 7.48 -6.72
C SER A 99 -16.20 8.57 -5.66
N ARG A 100 -17.23 8.42 -4.81
CA ARG A 100 -17.29 9.15 -3.54
C ARG A 100 -16.28 8.58 -2.54
N LYS A 101 -15.94 9.34 -1.50
CA LYS A 101 -15.01 8.89 -0.46
C LYS A 101 -15.46 7.55 0.14
N GLY A 102 -14.53 6.59 0.16
CA GLY A 102 -14.76 5.26 0.74
C GLY A 102 -15.28 4.21 -0.25
N THR A 103 -15.46 4.56 -1.53
CA THR A 103 -15.76 3.59 -2.60
C THR A 103 -14.72 3.69 -3.72
N CYS A 104 -14.68 2.68 -4.59
CA CYS A 104 -13.82 2.64 -5.77
C CYS A 104 -14.63 2.03 -6.92
N THR A 105 -14.81 2.79 -8.00
CA THR A 105 -15.65 2.40 -9.15
C THR A 105 -14.74 1.95 -10.29
N LEU A 106 -14.60 0.64 -10.45
CA LEU A 106 -13.81 0.04 -11.52
C LEU A 106 -14.72 -0.62 -12.56
N GLU A 107 -14.42 -0.44 -13.83
CA GLU A 107 -15.07 -1.13 -14.94
C GLU A 107 -14.19 -2.31 -15.39
N LYS A 108 -14.78 -3.31 -16.07
CA LYS A 108 -14.05 -4.45 -16.64
C LYS A 108 -12.81 -4.00 -17.44
N ALA A 109 -12.95 -2.97 -18.27
CA ALA A 109 -11.85 -2.45 -19.09
C ALA A 109 -10.69 -1.91 -18.24
N ASP A 110 -10.97 -1.30 -17.08
CA ASP A 110 -9.91 -0.81 -16.20
C ASP A 110 -9.10 -1.97 -15.58
N VAL A 111 -9.79 -3.07 -15.26
CA VAL A 111 -9.17 -4.27 -14.67
C VAL A 111 -8.33 -4.99 -15.72
N LEU A 112 -8.86 -5.18 -16.94
CA LEU A 112 -8.14 -5.79 -18.06
C LEU A 112 -6.86 -5.03 -18.43
N ASP A 113 -6.94 -3.69 -18.53
CA ASP A 113 -5.80 -2.80 -18.76
C ASP A 113 -4.72 -2.95 -17.67
N ALA A 114 -5.13 -3.13 -16.41
CA ALA A 114 -4.21 -3.32 -15.29
C ALA A 114 -3.55 -4.71 -15.24
N MET A 115 -4.06 -5.70 -15.98
CA MET A 115 -3.50 -7.07 -15.99
C MET A 115 -2.18 -7.20 -16.75
N GLU A 116 -1.85 -6.22 -17.58
CA GLU A 116 -0.65 -6.26 -18.42
C GLU A 116 0.63 -6.36 -17.57
N GLY A 117 1.30 -7.51 -17.66
CA GLY A 117 2.48 -7.83 -16.84
C GLY A 117 2.18 -8.25 -15.41
N ALA A 118 0.94 -8.64 -15.10
CA ALA A 118 0.54 -9.15 -13.78
C ALA A 118 0.22 -10.65 -13.83
N CYS A 119 0.16 -11.27 -12.65
CA CYS A 119 -0.55 -12.51 -12.44
C CYS A 119 -1.98 -12.18 -11.97
N ALA A 120 -2.99 -12.65 -12.70
CA ALA A 120 -4.39 -12.38 -12.43
C ALA A 120 -5.11 -13.64 -11.98
N ILE A 121 -5.84 -13.57 -10.86
CA ILE A 121 -6.62 -14.67 -10.31
C ILE A 121 -8.09 -14.25 -10.28
N LEU A 122 -8.89 -14.83 -11.18
CA LEU A 122 -10.35 -14.68 -11.14
C LEU A 122 -10.87 -15.39 -9.89
N VAL A 123 -11.68 -14.70 -9.09
CA VAL A 123 -12.25 -15.25 -7.85
C VAL A 123 -13.73 -15.58 -8.10
N PRO A 124 -14.10 -16.87 -8.11
CA PRO A 124 -15.49 -17.23 -8.36
C PRO A 124 -16.38 -16.92 -7.15
N PRO A 125 -17.64 -16.50 -7.36
CA PRO A 125 -18.59 -16.21 -6.30
C PRO A 125 -18.90 -17.48 -5.48
N PRO A 126 -19.47 -17.35 -4.26
CA PRO A 126 -19.88 -18.50 -3.46
C PRO A 126 -20.81 -19.46 -4.22
N ILE A 127 -21.77 -18.91 -4.97
CA ILE A 127 -22.69 -19.67 -5.82
C ILE A 127 -22.21 -19.58 -7.27
N LEU A 128 -21.79 -20.70 -7.84
CA LEU A 128 -21.46 -20.77 -9.27
C LEU A 128 -22.72 -20.89 -10.12
N THR A 129 -22.84 -20.00 -11.10
CA THR A 129 -23.91 -20.03 -12.11
C THR A 129 -23.30 -20.21 -13.50
N GLN A 130 -24.07 -20.71 -14.45
CA GLN A 130 -23.61 -20.82 -15.84
C GLN A 130 -23.28 -19.43 -16.43
N ILE A 131 -24.08 -18.41 -16.09
CA ILE A 131 -23.83 -17.02 -16.49
C ILE A 131 -22.43 -16.57 -16.06
N TRP A 132 -22.03 -16.86 -14.81
CA TRP A 132 -20.71 -16.51 -14.33
C TRP A 132 -19.61 -17.27 -15.07
N LEU A 133 -19.81 -18.57 -15.35
CA LEU A 133 -18.84 -19.39 -16.07
C LEU A 133 -18.62 -18.89 -17.51
N ASP A 134 -19.69 -18.57 -18.23
CA ASP A 134 -19.63 -18.04 -19.59
C ASP A 134 -18.92 -16.67 -19.61
N TYR A 135 -19.26 -15.81 -18.66
CA TYR A 135 -18.60 -14.52 -18.50
C TYR A 135 -17.11 -14.67 -18.17
N ALA A 136 -16.75 -15.56 -17.23
CA ALA A 136 -15.36 -15.84 -16.87
C ALA A 136 -14.56 -16.41 -18.05
N GLN A 137 -15.17 -17.25 -18.90
CA GLN A 137 -14.51 -17.77 -20.10
C GLN A 137 -14.20 -16.64 -21.09
N ALA A 138 -15.15 -15.75 -21.36
CA ALA A 138 -14.93 -14.57 -22.18
C ALA A 138 -13.87 -13.65 -21.56
N TYR A 139 -13.91 -13.46 -20.24
CA TYR A 139 -12.96 -12.65 -19.50
C TYR A 139 -11.52 -13.18 -19.65
N LEU A 140 -11.31 -14.50 -19.56
CA LEU A 140 -10.01 -15.14 -19.78
C LEU A 140 -9.52 -14.99 -21.24
N ALA A 141 -10.44 -14.94 -22.20
CA ALA A 141 -10.12 -14.71 -23.61
C ALA A 141 -9.69 -13.26 -23.86
N ASP A 142 -10.39 -12.29 -23.26
CA ASP A 142 -10.12 -10.85 -23.39
C ASP A 142 -8.86 -10.39 -22.65
N ALA A 143 -8.38 -11.18 -21.68
CA ALA A 143 -7.22 -10.80 -20.87
C ALA A 143 -5.94 -10.66 -21.71
N PRO A 144 -5.03 -9.73 -21.38
CA PRO A 144 -3.80 -9.54 -22.15
C PRO A 144 -2.93 -10.79 -22.25
N LEU A 145 -2.13 -10.89 -23.32
CA LEU A 145 -1.23 -12.04 -23.54
C LEU A 145 -0.10 -12.11 -22.50
N ALA A 146 0.37 -10.98 -22.01
CA ALA A 146 1.44 -10.91 -21.00
C ALA A 146 0.98 -11.24 -19.57
N ALA A 147 -0.34 -11.38 -19.36
CA ALA A 147 -0.91 -11.74 -18.06
C ALA A 147 -0.87 -13.26 -17.85
N ASP A 148 -0.43 -13.68 -16.66
CA ASP A 148 -0.59 -15.08 -16.24
C ASP A 148 -1.96 -15.24 -15.60
N LEU A 149 -2.78 -16.14 -16.14
CA LEU A 149 -4.18 -16.25 -15.75
C LEU A 149 -4.43 -17.46 -14.86
N TYR A 150 -5.15 -17.24 -13.79
CA TYR A 150 -5.56 -18.25 -12.83
C TYR A 150 -7.03 -18.11 -12.47
N VAL A 151 -7.64 -19.19 -12.00
CA VAL A 151 -8.98 -19.20 -11.43
C VAL A 151 -8.89 -19.83 -10.04
N ALA A 152 -9.37 -19.11 -9.02
CA ALA A 152 -9.29 -19.55 -7.64
C ALA A 152 -10.16 -20.80 -7.42
N ALA A 153 -9.52 -21.87 -6.95
CA ALA A 153 -10.14 -23.09 -6.49
C ALA A 153 -10.29 -23.01 -4.97
N THR A 154 -11.53 -22.78 -4.51
CA THR A 154 -11.87 -22.68 -3.08
C THR A 154 -12.76 -23.85 -2.65
N ARG A 155 -12.75 -24.15 -1.34
CA ARG A 155 -13.63 -25.11 -0.69
C ARG A 155 -14.57 -24.34 0.27
N PRO A 156 -15.80 -24.02 -0.13
CA PRO A 156 -16.75 -23.33 0.76
C PRO A 156 -17.31 -24.23 1.88
N PHE A 157 -17.20 -25.57 1.75
CA PHE A 157 -17.74 -26.56 2.69
C PHE A 157 -19.27 -26.52 2.81
N ASP A 158 -19.94 -26.35 1.66
CA ASP A 158 -21.40 -26.36 1.53
C ASP A 158 -21.96 -27.69 0.98
N GLY A 159 -21.09 -28.71 0.85
CA GLY A 159 -21.43 -30.01 0.29
C GLY A 159 -21.32 -30.09 -1.24
N THR A 160 -21.09 -28.96 -1.93
CA THR A 160 -20.98 -28.90 -3.40
C THR A 160 -19.54 -28.77 -3.89
N ASP A 161 -18.56 -28.74 -2.98
CA ASP A 161 -17.17 -28.45 -3.30
C ASP A 161 -16.60 -29.27 -4.48
N PHE A 162 -16.89 -30.57 -4.56
CA PHE A 162 -16.40 -31.41 -5.66
C PHE A 162 -16.98 -30.97 -7.01
N GLN A 163 -18.29 -30.70 -7.06
CA GLN A 163 -18.97 -30.21 -8.26
C GLN A 163 -18.47 -28.82 -8.67
N ARG A 164 -18.21 -27.96 -7.69
CA ARG A 164 -17.59 -26.64 -7.87
C ARG A 164 -16.22 -26.78 -8.53
N LEU A 165 -15.32 -27.56 -7.94
CA LEU A 165 -13.97 -27.77 -8.47
C LEU A 165 -13.99 -28.44 -9.86
N ALA A 166 -14.85 -29.41 -10.09
CA ALA A 166 -15.01 -30.04 -11.41
C ALA A 166 -15.51 -29.05 -12.47
N SER A 167 -16.43 -28.14 -12.12
CA SER A 167 -16.92 -27.09 -13.03
C SER A 167 -15.84 -26.07 -13.34
N LEU A 168 -15.07 -25.63 -12.34
CA LEU A 168 -13.94 -24.73 -12.54
C LEU A 168 -12.81 -25.39 -13.34
N THR A 169 -12.60 -26.71 -13.18
CA THR A 169 -11.64 -27.48 -13.98
C THR A 169 -12.05 -27.46 -15.46
N ARG A 170 -13.33 -27.69 -15.74
CA ARG A 170 -13.87 -27.58 -17.10
C ARG A 170 -13.78 -26.16 -17.66
N LEU A 171 -14.01 -25.13 -16.85
CA LEU A 171 -13.87 -23.73 -17.27
C LEU A 171 -12.46 -23.42 -17.78
N VAL A 172 -11.42 -23.88 -17.08
CA VAL A 172 -10.04 -23.58 -17.48
C VAL A 172 -9.56 -24.45 -18.64
N GLN A 173 -10.19 -25.62 -18.89
CA GLN A 173 -9.88 -26.47 -20.03
C GLN A 173 -10.12 -25.72 -21.35
N GLY A 174 -9.10 -25.68 -22.21
CA GLY A 174 -9.18 -24.96 -23.49
C GLY A 174 -8.99 -23.44 -23.38
N THR A 175 -8.68 -22.91 -22.19
CA THR A 175 -8.28 -21.51 -21.99
C THR A 175 -6.79 -21.40 -21.64
N ARG A 176 -6.27 -20.17 -21.54
CA ARG A 176 -4.92 -19.92 -20.98
C ARG A 176 -4.88 -19.99 -19.43
N GLY A 177 -6.04 -20.09 -18.79
CA GLY A 177 -6.17 -20.10 -17.34
C GLY A 177 -5.71 -21.42 -16.70
N ARG A 178 -5.36 -21.37 -15.42
CA ARG A 178 -5.08 -22.55 -14.58
C ARG A 178 -5.83 -22.46 -13.27
N LEU A 179 -6.28 -23.59 -12.73
CA LEU A 179 -6.77 -23.60 -11.36
C LEU A 179 -5.64 -23.39 -10.37
N ILE A 180 -5.90 -22.59 -9.33
CA ILE A 180 -4.98 -22.39 -8.21
C ILE A 180 -5.72 -22.56 -6.90
N ALA A 181 -5.23 -23.46 -6.04
CA ALA A 181 -5.82 -23.69 -4.72
C ALA A 181 -5.61 -22.48 -3.82
N THR A 182 -6.62 -22.17 -3.01
CA THR A 182 -6.57 -21.11 -2.00
C THR A 182 -7.64 -21.31 -0.95
N MET A 183 -7.36 -20.88 0.28
CA MET A 183 -8.38 -20.80 1.33
C MET A 183 -9.20 -19.51 1.27
N ASP A 184 -8.84 -18.57 0.38
CA ASP A 184 -9.45 -17.24 0.28
C ASP A 184 -9.58 -16.60 1.68
N ALA A 185 -8.45 -16.61 2.41
CA ALA A 185 -8.41 -16.40 3.84
C ALA A 185 -8.85 -14.98 4.21
N LEU A 186 -9.87 -14.86 5.07
CA LEU A 186 -10.34 -13.61 5.65
C LEU A 186 -9.70 -13.30 7.01
N PHE A 187 -9.10 -14.32 7.62
CA PHE A 187 -8.50 -14.24 8.93
C PHE A 187 -7.40 -15.28 9.14
N HIS A 188 -6.56 -15.04 10.14
CA HIS A 188 -5.39 -15.87 10.40
C HIS A 188 -5.72 -17.17 11.15
N ASN A 189 -6.83 -17.21 11.90
CA ASN A 189 -7.24 -18.38 12.68
C ASN A 189 -8.80 -18.50 12.72
N PRO A 190 -9.36 -19.68 13.02
CA PRO A 190 -10.81 -19.90 12.96
C PRO A 190 -11.62 -19.14 14.02
N GLU A 191 -11.04 -18.75 15.15
CA GLU A 191 -11.72 -17.99 16.21
C GLU A 191 -12.09 -16.57 15.76
N ARG A 192 -11.31 -16.01 14.83
CA ARG A 192 -11.60 -14.70 14.21
C ARG A 192 -12.88 -14.66 13.38
N ARG A 193 -13.54 -15.80 13.11
CA ARG A 193 -14.87 -15.81 12.48
C ARG A 193 -15.86 -14.95 13.26
N LEU A 194 -15.84 -15.01 14.59
CA LEU A 194 -16.75 -14.23 15.43
C LEU A 194 -16.58 -12.72 15.19
N LEU A 195 -15.32 -12.26 15.09
CA LEU A 195 -15.03 -10.88 14.75
C LEU A 195 -15.46 -10.54 13.31
N ALA A 196 -15.25 -11.44 12.35
CA ALA A 196 -15.69 -11.24 10.97
C ALA A 196 -17.22 -11.04 10.87
N ASP A 197 -18.01 -11.83 11.60
CA ASP A 197 -19.47 -11.68 11.67
C ASP A 197 -19.87 -10.32 12.29
N VAL A 198 -19.19 -9.91 13.36
CA VAL A 198 -19.41 -8.59 13.97
C VAL A 198 -19.07 -7.46 12.99
N LEU A 199 -17.94 -7.54 12.29
CA LEU A 199 -17.55 -6.53 11.29
C LEU A 199 -18.55 -6.48 10.13
N ALA A 200 -19.08 -7.63 9.69
CA ALA A 200 -20.14 -7.68 8.70
C ALA A 200 -21.40 -6.95 9.21
N CYS A 201 -21.80 -7.18 10.46
CA CYS A 201 -22.95 -6.50 11.07
C CYS A 201 -22.75 -4.98 11.19
N ILE A 202 -21.55 -4.52 11.58
CA ILE A 202 -21.19 -3.09 11.61
C ILE A 202 -21.32 -2.50 10.20
N ARG A 203 -20.76 -3.19 9.20
CA ARG A 203 -20.78 -2.75 7.79
C ARG A 203 -22.19 -2.60 7.24
N THR A 204 -23.08 -3.55 7.55
CA THR A 204 -24.46 -3.57 7.05
C THR A 204 -25.47 -2.95 7.99
N LYS A 205 -25.01 -2.39 9.13
CA LYS A 205 -25.84 -1.74 10.15
C LYS A 205 -26.98 -2.63 10.65
N THR A 206 -26.66 -3.88 10.99
CA THR A 206 -27.62 -4.85 11.53
C THR A 206 -27.13 -5.44 12.86
N THR A 207 -27.99 -6.19 13.55
CA THR A 207 -27.62 -6.95 14.74
C THR A 207 -27.19 -8.37 14.37
N LEU A 208 -26.48 -9.04 15.28
CA LEU A 208 -26.04 -10.42 15.06
C LEU A 208 -27.23 -11.39 14.90
N GLU A 209 -28.33 -11.11 15.61
CA GLU A 209 -29.58 -11.87 15.52
C GLU A 209 -30.23 -11.74 14.13
N ALA A 210 -30.29 -10.51 13.59
CA ALA A 210 -30.91 -10.22 12.30
C ALA A 210 -29.99 -10.48 11.09
N ALA A 211 -28.72 -10.81 11.29
CA ALA A 211 -27.72 -10.88 10.23
C ALA A 211 -27.99 -11.99 9.19
N GLY A 212 -28.66 -13.09 9.56
CA GLY A 212 -28.98 -14.18 8.62
C GLY A 212 -27.76 -14.67 7.83
N TYR A 213 -27.86 -14.63 6.50
CA TYR A 213 -26.80 -15.03 5.54
C TYR A 213 -25.66 -14.00 5.38
N LEU A 214 -25.69 -12.88 6.10
CA LEU A 214 -24.56 -11.94 6.13
C LEU A 214 -23.38 -12.49 6.96
N ARG A 215 -23.65 -13.48 7.83
CA ARG A 215 -22.63 -14.18 8.61
C ARG A 215 -21.92 -15.24 7.77
N LEU A 216 -20.67 -15.52 8.11
CA LEU A 216 -19.94 -16.63 7.51
C LEU A 216 -20.56 -17.95 7.94
N GLN A 217 -20.79 -18.83 6.96
CA GLN A 217 -21.37 -20.16 7.16
C GLN A 217 -20.52 -21.04 8.11
N ASN A 218 -19.20 -20.88 8.07
CA ASN A 218 -18.22 -21.65 8.85
C ASN A 218 -16.94 -20.83 9.07
N SER A 219 -15.97 -21.40 9.80
CA SER A 219 -14.68 -20.77 10.09
C SER A 219 -13.58 -21.15 9.08
N GLU A 220 -13.92 -21.69 7.90
CA GLU A 220 -12.95 -22.33 7.01
C GLU A 220 -12.12 -21.37 6.17
N ARG A 221 -12.54 -20.09 6.08
CA ARG A 221 -11.77 -19.00 5.46
C ARG A 221 -10.64 -18.49 6.37
N CYS A 222 -9.92 -19.42 7.00
CA CYS A 222 -8.71 -19.18 7.77
C CYS A 222 -7.46 -19.66 7.04
N LEU A 223 -6.29 -19.22 7.51
CA LEU A 223 -5.03 -19.90 7.17
C LEU A 223 -5.03 -21.32 7.75
N LYS A 224 -4.51 -22.27 6.98
CA LYS A 224 -4.44 -23.69 7.32
C LYS A 224 -3.02 -24.20 7.14
N ASN A 225 -2.67 -25.24 7.90
CA ASN A 225 -1.37 -25.88 7.73
C ASN A 225 -1.32 -26.63 6.37
N PRO A 226 -0.10 -26.86 5.83
CA PRO A 226 0.08 -27.55 4.55
C PRO A 226 -0.61 -28.91 4.43
N ASP A 227 -0.54 -29.76 5.46
CA ASP A 227 -1.10 -31.12 5.40
C ASP A 227 -2.62 -31.13 5.30
N GLU A 228 -3.29 -30.19 5.99
CA GLU A 228 -4.72 -29.99 5.86
C GLU A 228 -5.11 -29.52 4.46
N ILE A 229 -4.38 -28.55 3.90
CA ILE A 229 -4.65 -28.06 2.53
C ILE A 229 -4.49 -29.20 1.52
N ILE A 230 -3.42 -30.01 1.63
CA ILE A 230 -3.19 -31.16 0.75
C ILE A 230 -4.36 -32.14 0.84
N ARG A 231 -4.83 -32.43 2.07
CA ARG A 231 -5.98 -33.32 2.29
C ARG A 231 -7.28 -32.76 1.68
N LEU A 232 -7.53 -31.46 1.81
CA LEU A 232 -8.75 -30.81 1.31
C LEU A 232 -8.86 -30.80 -0.22
N PHE A 233 -7.73 -30.75 -0.90
CA PHE A 233 -7.64 -30.72 -2.36
C PHE A 233 -7.27 -32.08 -2.97
N LYS A 234 -7.44 -33.17 -2.23
CA LYS A 234 -7.24 -34.53 -2.75
C LYS A 234 -8.09 -34.77 -4.00
N GLY A 235 -7.47 -35.28 -5.07
CA GLY A 235 -8.07 -35.44 -6.40
C GLY A 235 -8.01 -34.19 -7.29
N PHE A 236 -7.48 -33.07 -6.78
CA PHE A 236 -7.25 -31.82 -7.50
C PHE A 236 -5.85 -31.26 -7.23
N GLU A 237 -4.86 -32.13 -6.99
CA GLU A 237 -3.52 -31.75 -6.53
C GLU A 237 -2.78 -30.82 -7.50
N ASP A 238 -3.12 -30.85 -8.79
CA ASP A 238 -2.54 -29.97 -9.81
C ASP A 238 -2.70 -28.48 -9.46
N CYS A 239 -3.83 -28.08 -8.84
CA CYS A 239 -4.05 -26.68 -8.47
C CYS A 239 -3.19 -26.22 -7.28
N LEU A 240 -2.64 -27.15 -6.48
CA LEU A 240 -1.66 -26.85 -5.43
C LEU A 240 -0.28 -26.60 -6.05
N GLN A 241 0.11 -27.40 -7.05
CA GLN A 241 1.41 -27.27 -7.71
C GLN A 241 1.57 -25.94 -8.46
N VAL A 242 0.45 -25.37 -8.92
CA VAL A 242 0.40 -24.08 -9.62
C VAL A 242 0.77 -22.91 -8.69
N GLN A 243 0.54 -23.02 -7.38
CA GLN A 243 0.84 -21.94 -6.42
C GLN A 243 2.30 -21.50 -6.50
N LYS A 244 3.25 -22.44 -6.54
CA LYS A 244 4.68 -22.09 -6.64
C LYS A 244 4.98 -21.29 -7.90
N LYS A 245 4.38 -21.65 -9.03
CA LYS A 245 4.57 -20.94 -10.31
C LYS A 245 4.12 -19.48 -10.22
N LEU A 246 3.00 -19.21 -9.55
CA LEU A 246 2.53 -17.85 -9.28
C LEU A 246 3.58 -17.06 -8.48
N PHE A 247 4.06 -17.62 -7.37
CA PHE A 247 5.00 -16.94 -6.48
C PHE A 247 6.39 -16.74 -7.09
N ASP A 248 6.85 -17.67 -7.93
CA ASP A 248 8.13 -17.59 -8.65
C ASP A 248 8.09 -16.55 -9.78
N ALA A 249 6.93 -16.36 -10.43
CA ALA A 249 6.78 -15.42 -11.54
C ALA A 249 6.82 -13.95 -11.11
N ILE A 250 6.63 -13.67 -9.81
CA ILE A 250 6.55 -12.31 -9.27
C ILE A 250 7.92 -11.91 -8.73
N THR A 251 8.60 -11.01 -9.42
CA THR A 251 9.89 -10.45 -8.94
C THR A 251 9.71 -9.18 -8.12
N PHE A 252 8.56 -8.51 -8.26
CA PHE A 252 8.24 -7.29 -7.54
C PHE A 252 8.31 -7.46 -6.02
N SER A 253 8.90 -6.47 -5.37
CA SER A 253 8.96 -6.29 -3.92
C SER A 253 8.78 -4.81 -3.62
N LEU A 254 8.16 -4.47 -2.49
CA LEU A 254 8.07 -3.08 -2.05
C LEU A 254 9.45 -2.44 -1.80
N ASP A 255 10.49 -3.25 -1.58
CA ASP A 255 11.89 -2.78 -1.47
C ASP A 255 12.42 -2.17 -2.79
N GLN A 256 11.74 -2.37 -3.92
CA GLN A 256 12.09 -1.75 -5.20
C GLN A 256 11.55 -0.31 -5.33
N LEU A 257 10.71 0.14 -4.39
CA LEU A 257 10.19 1.50 -4.37
C LEU A 257 11.19 2.40 -3.64
N ALA A 258 11.71 3.39 -4.36
CA ALA A 258 12.64 4.38 -3.84
C ALA A 258 12.04 5.79 -3.91
N TYR A 259 12.60 6.71 -3.14
CA TYR A 259 12.27 8.13 -3.25
C TYR A 259 12.75 8.66 -4.61
N GLU A 260 11.84 9.32 -5.33
CA GLU A 260 12.11 10.05 -6.56
C GLU A 260 11.70 11.50 -6.32
N TYR A 261 12.69 12.41 -6.36
CA TYR A 261 12.47 13.82 -6.10
C TYR A 261 12.18 14.58 -7.40
N PRO A 262 11.39 15.67 -7.38
CA PRO A 262 11.10 16.45 -8.58
C PRO A 262 12.31 17.23 -9.09
N ASP A 263 12.49 17.28 -10.41
CA ASP A 263 13.59 18.02 -11.07
C ASP A 263 13.26 19.51 -11.27
N GLU A 264 11.98 19.89 -11.22
CA GLU A 264 11.49 21.24 -11.58
C GLU A 264 11.91 22.36 -10.61
N VAL A 265 12.66 22.03 -9.57
CA VAL A 265 13.15 22.97 -8.56
C VAL A 265 14.60 23.40 -8.84
N VAL A 266 15.26 22.75 -9.80
CA VAL A 266 16.64 23.05 -10.22
C VAL A 266 16.62 24.12 -11.31
N ALA A 267 17.53 25.10 -11.24
CA ALA A 267 17.64 26.13 -12.27
C ALA A 267 18.12 25.53 -13.60
N GLN A 268 17.69 26.09 -14.74
CA GLN A 268 18.11 25.60 -16.05
C GLN A 268 19.64 25.66 -16.20
N GLY A 269 20.26 24.50 -16.45
CA GLY A 269 21.70 24.38 -16.67
C GLY A 269 22.53 24.18 -15.40
N GLU A 270 21.92 24.12 -14.21
CA GLU A 270 22.58 23.79 -12.94
C GLU A 270 22.34 22.32 -12.57
N THR A 271 23.26 21.71 -11.81
CA THR A 271 22.95 20.47 -11.07
C THR A 271 22.17 20.81 -9.79
N PRO A 272 21.45 19.85 -9.17
CA PRO A 272 20.82 20.06 -7.87
C PRO A 272 21.77 20.58 -6.80
N MET A 273 23.02 20.10 -6.79
CA MET A 273 24.05 20.58 -5.86
C MET A 273 24.45 22.03 -6.15
N ASP A 274 24.66 22.40 -7.41
CA ASP A 274 25.01 23.78 -7.78
C ASP A 274 23.91 24.77 -7.35
N SER A 275 22.64 24.43 -7.62
CA SER A 275 21.49 25.22 -7.17
C SER A 275 21.44 25.33 -5.64
N LEU A 276 21.66 24.22 -4.93
CA LEU A 276 21.65 24.21 -3.47
C LEU A 276 22.74 25.12 -2.88
N MET A 277 23.97 25.01 -3.38
CA MET A 277 25.10 25.81 -2.92
C MET A 277 24.88 27.29 -3.21
N ARG A 278 24.43 27.65 -4.42
CA ARG A 278 24.15 29.04 -4.80
C ARG A 278 23.06 29.67 -3.92
N LEU A 279 21.94 28.96 -3.71
CA LEU A 279 20.83 29.45 -2.90
C LEU A 279 21.21 29.57 -1.42
N SER A 280 21.94 28.59 -0.91
CA SER A 280 22.45 28.62 0.47
C SER A 280 23.46 29.75 0.67
N GLU A 281 24.28 30.06 -0.32
CA GLU A 281 25.22 31.18 -0.27
C GLU A 281 24.51 32.54 -0.26
N LEU A 282 23.53 32.74 -1.13
CA LEU A 282 22.68 33.93 -1.12
C LEU A 282 21.97 34.09 0.23
N GLY A 283 21.47 32.98 0.78
CA GLY A 283 20.87 32.94 2.11
C GLY A 283 21.86 33.29 3.23
N ALA A 284 23.09 32.76 3.18
CA ALA A 284 24.14 33.06 4.14
C ALA A 284 24.49 34.55 4.16
N GLN A 285 24.64 35.18 2.99
CA GLN A 285 24.89 36.62 2.88
C GLN A 285 23.78 37.45 3.52
N GLY A 286 22.51 37.04 3.36
CA GLY A 286 21.38 37.70 4.00
C GLY A 286 21.30 37.50 5.51
N ARG A 287 21.72 36.33 6.02
CA ARG A 287 21.71 36.00 7.46
C ARG A 287 22.89 36.58 8.24
N TYR A 288 24.02 36.76 7.57
CA TYR A 288 25.28 37.25 8.14
C TYR A 288 25.75 38.51 7.40
N PRO A 289 25.12 39.68 7.64
CA PRO A 289 25.42 40.91 6.90
C PRO A 289 26.84 41.44 7.13
N ASP A 290 27.45 41.12 8.28
CA ASP A 290 28.84 41.49 8.61
C ASP A 290 29.88 40.48 8.07
N GLY A 291 29.44 39.54 7.23
CA GLY A 291 30.24 38.46 6.67
C GLY A 291 29.97 37.10 7.33
N VAL A 292 30.06 36.03 6.53
CA VAL A 292 29.81 34.66 7.00
C VAL A 292 31.01 34.20 7.86
N PRO A 293 30.80 33.83 9.14
CA PRO A 293 31.88 33.35 10.01
C PRO A 293 32.55 32.08 9.47
N GLU A 294 33.86 31.92 9.73
CA GLU A 294 34.63 30.75 9.30
C GLU A 294 34.04 29.42 9.80
N ARG A 295 33.53 29.40 11.04
CA ARG A 295 32.84 28.23 11.60
C ARG A 295 31.57 27.86 10.83
N VAL A 296 30.84 28.86 10.32
CA VAL A 296 29.64 28.66 9.48
C VAL A 296 30.06 28.12 8.11
N ARG A 297 31.17 28.61 7.55
CA ARG A 297 31.71 28.08 6.29
C ARG A 297 32.12 26.61 6.40
N ALA A 298 32.91 26.27 7.41
CA ALA A 298 33.33 24.90 7.65
C ALA A 298 32.14 23.95 7.85
N ALA A 299 31.08 24.41 8.54
CA ALA A 299 29.86 23.63 8.70
C ALA A 299 29.11 23.43 7.37
N LEU A 300 28.97 24.48 6.55
CA LEU A 300 28.34 24.37 5.23
C LEU A 300 29.09 23.38 4.32
N ASP A 301 30.41 23.45 4.28
CA ASP A 301 31.23 22.55 3.46
C ASP A 301 31.06 21.08 3.89
N HIS A 302 31.00 20.82 5.21
CA HIS A 302 30.71 19.48 5.76
C HIS A 302 29.31 19.00 5.40
N GLU A 303 28.29 19.85 5.55
CA GLU A 303 26.91 19.52 5.20
C GLU A 303 26.76 19.24 3.71
N TYR A 304 27.37 20.06 2.83
CA TYR A 304 27.33 19.85 1.38
C TYR A 304 27.96 18.51 0.98
N ALA A 305 29.10 18.14 1.58
CA ALA A 305 29.75 16.87 1.30
C ALA A 305 28.83 15.67 1.64
N LEU A 306 28.13 15.73 2.78
CA LEU A 306 27.18 14.69 3.17
C LEU A 306 25.91 14.68 2.32
N ILE A 307 25.37 15.86 1.97
CA ILE A 307 24.19 15.99 1.10
C ILE A 307 24.48 15.47 -0.30
N ASP A 308 25.67 15.74 -0.84
CA ASP A 308 26.10 15.22 -2.13
C ASP A 308 26.32 13.71 -2.07
N GLN A 309 27.05 13.22 -1.06
CA GLN A 309 27.26 11.77 -0.88
C GLN A 309 25.94 10.98 -0.84
N LEU A 310 24.91 11.54 -0.19
CA LEU A 310 23.61 10.90 -0.02
C LEU A 310 22.57 11.31 -1.09
N GLN A 311 22.95 12.19 -2.01
CA GLN A 311 22.12 12.69 -3.12
C GLN A 311 20.80 13.33 -2.64
N TYR A 312 20.85 14.09 -1.53
CA TYR A 312 19.68 14.74 -0.94
C TYR A 312 19.42 16.17 -1.40
N ALA A 313 20.25 16.74 -2.29
CA ALA A 313 20.05 18.11 -2.75
C ALA A 313 18.66 18.40 -3.34
N PRO A 314 18.07 17.52 -4.19
CA PRO A 314 16.70 17.73 -4.68
C PRO A 314 15.65 17.85 -3.57
N TYR A 315 15.84 17.13 -2.47
CA TYR A 315 14.94 17.19 -1.31
C TYR A 315 15.00 18.56 -0.62
N PHE A 316 16.21 19.06 -0.34
CA PHE A 316 16.40 20.40 0.24
C PHE A 316 15.83 21.50 -0.66
N LEU A 317 16.06 21.40 -1.97
CA LEU A 317 15.52 22.34 -2.94
C LEU A 317 13.99 22.33 -2.95
N THR A 318 13.37 21.14 -2.94
CA THR A 318 11.91 21.00 -2.89
C THR A 318 11.31 21.68 -1.67
N VAL A 319 11.92 21.51 -0.49
CA VAL A 319 11.45 22.17 0.73
C VAL A 319 11.70 23.67 0.69
N TYR A 320 12.89 24.10 0.23
CA TYR A 320 13.22 25.51 0.05
C TYR A 320 12.17 26.22 -0.81
N ASP A 321 11.75 25.62 -1.92
CA ASP A 321 10.78 26.19 -2.85
C ASP A 321 9.41 26.42 -2.21
N ILE A 322 8.92 25.43 -1.44
CA ILE A 322 7.67 25.56 -0.68
C ILE A 322 7.77 26.67 0.37
N VAL A 323 8.90 26.75 1.08
CA VAL A 323 9.17 27.80 2.09
C VAL A 323 9.30 29.18 1.43
N ALA A 324 9.98 29.27 0.29
CA ALA A 324 10.16 30.51 -0.47
C ALA A 324 8.80 31.03 -0.97
N PHE A 325 7.93 30.15 -1.46
CA PHE A 325 6.55 30.52 -1.80
C PHE A 325 5.81 31.07 -0.57
N ALA A 326 5.82 30.35 0.55
CA ALA A 326 5.14 30.78 1.77
C ALA A 326 5.61 32.16 2.22
N ARG A 327 6.93 32.38 2.26
CA ARG A 327 7.54 33.68 2.62
C ARG A 327 7.16 34.79 1.63
N SER A 328 7.13 34.52 0.33
CA SER A 328 6.74 35.51 -0.70
C SER A 328 5.30 36.01 -0.54
N ARG A 329 4.45 35.22 0.12
CA ARG A 329 3.05 35.52 0.44
C ARG A 329 2.85 36.02 1.87
N GLY A 330 3.93 36.24 2.62
CA GLY A 330 3.88 36.62 4.03
C GLY A 330 3.27 35.55 4.94
N ILE A 331 3.29 34.27 4.53
CA ILE A 331 2.81 33.15 5.36
C ILE A 331 3.91 32.79 6.35
N VAL A 332 3.58 32.80 7.63
CA VAL A 332 4.53 32.40 8.68
C VAL A 332 4.81 30.91 8.56
N CYS A 333 6.09 30.53 8.50
CA CYS A 333 6.51 29.14 8.48
C CYS A 333 7.81 28.92 9.27
N GLN A 334 7.97 27.70 9.79
CA GLN A 334 9.11 27.32 10.62
C GLN A 334 9.42 25.83 10.49
N GLY A 335 10.65 25.50 10.11
CA GLY A 335 11.17 24.13 10.18
C GLY A 335 11.27 23.64 11.62
N ARG A 336 10.86 22.38 11.86
CA ARG A 336 10.89 21.71 13.17
C ARG A 336 11.73 20.43 13.14
N GLY A 337 11.94 19.85 14.31
CA GLY A 337 12.69 18.59 14.47
C GLY A 337 14.18 18.75 14.18
N SER A 338 14.80 17.72 13.64
CA SER A 338 16.24 17.67 13.38
C SER A 338 16.71 18.62 12.28
N ALA A 339 15.82 19.13 11.43
CA ALA A 339 16.16 20.14 10.43
C ALA A 339 16.76 21.41 11.05
N ALA A 340 16.41 21.74 12.31
CA ALA A 340 16.99 22.85 13.06
C ALA A 340 18.50 22.73 13.30
N ASN A 341 19.09 21.55 13.12
CA ASN A 341 20.51 21.30 13.31
C ASN A 341 21.36 21.61 12.05
N SER A 342 20.72 21.97 10.93
CA SER A 342 21.40 22.20 9.65
C SER A 342 21.60 23.70 9.37
N VAL A 343 22.85 24.07 9.10
CA VAL A 343 23.25 25.39 8.61
C VAL A 343 22.70 25.62 7.21
N VAL A 344 22.67 24.59 6.35
CA VAL A 344 22.03 24.67 5.03
C VAL A 344 20.55 25.03 5.16
N CYS A 345 19.79 24.34 6.03
CA CYS A 345 18.38 24.68 6.29
C CYS A 345 18.20 26.12 6.82
N TYR A 346 19.12 26.58 7.67
CA TYR A 346 19.10 27.95 8.20
C TYR A 346 19.33 28.99 7.11
N CYS A 347 20.36 28.79 6.28
CA CYS A 347 20.70 29.64 5.15
C CYS A 347 19.57 29.70 4.12
N LEU A 348 18.95 28.57 3.79
CA LEU A 348 17.79 28.50 2.90
C LEU A 348 16.51 29.14 3.48
N GLY A 349 16.51 29.53 4.76
CA GLY A 349 15.32 30.11 5.38
C GLY A 349 14.27 29.09 5.81
N ILE A 350 14.59 27.79 5.76
CA ILE A 350 13.72 26.70 6.23
C ILE A 350 13.60 26.77 7.75
N THR A 351 14.69 27.03 8.46
CA THR A 351 14.71 27.17 9.93
C THR A 351 15.05 28.61 10.34
N ALA A 352 14.50 29.09 11.46
CA ALA A 352 14.78 30.44 11.96
C ALA A 352 16.01 30.56 12.87
N VAL A 353 16.49 29.47 13.48
CA VAL A 353 17.54 29.50 14.51
C VAL A 353 18.89 29.12 13.91
N ASP A 354 19.92 29.90 14.23
CA ASP A 354 21.32 29.63 13.85
C ASP A 354 21.86 28.45 14.69
N PRO A 355 22.14 27.28 14.08
CA PRO A 355 22.52 26.07 14.83
C PRO A 355 23.90 26.19 15.48
N ILE A 356 24.78 27.07 15.00
CA ILE A 356 26.14 27.24 15.54
C ILE A 356 26.13 27.98 16.87
N ARG A 357 25.09 28.77 17.16
CA ARG A 357 24.90 29.41 18.47
C ARG A 357 24.43 28.45 19.56
N VAL A 358 23.87 27.30 19.18
CA VAL A 358 23.19 26.35 20.08
C VAL A 358 23.88 24.98 20.10
N ASP A 359 25.03 24.85 19.43
CA ASP A 359 25.88 23.64 19.35
C ASP A 359 25.08 22.36 19.02
N LEU A 360 24.23 22.45 18.00
CA LEU A 360 23.39 21.35 17.54
C LEU A 360 24.17 20.39 16.63
N LEU A 361 24.02 19.09 16.84
CA LEU A 361 24.71 18.04 16.06
C LEU A 361 23.98 17.74 14.74
N PHE A 362 24.64 18.02 13.61
CA PHE A 362 24.12 17.77 12.27
C PHE A 362 23.91 16.27 11.98
N GLU A 363 24.75 15.39 12.53
CA GLU A 363 24.68 13.94 12.31
C GLU A 363 23.40 13.31 12.90
N ARG A 364 22.69 14.04 13.78
CA ARG A 364 21.36 13.65 14.26
C ARG A 364 20.28 13.87 13.21
N PHE A 365 20.54 14.71 12.21
CA PHE A 365 19.65 15.03 11.11
C PHE A 365 19.96 14.17 9.88
N ILE A 366 21.22 14.15 9.43
CA ILE A 366 21.66 13.36 8.28
C ILE A 366 22.79 12.41 8.72
N SER A 367 22.63 11.12 8.45
CA SER A 367 23.65 10.11 8.77
C SER A 367 23.76 9.07 7.67
N ALA A 368 25.00 8.85 7.19
CA ALA A 368 25.30 7.82 6.20
C ALA A 368 25.05 6.39 6.70
N GLU A 369 25.02 6.18 8.03
CA GLU A 369 24.78 4.86 8.64
C GLU A 369 23.30 4.46 8.61
N ARG A 370 22.38 5.43 8.63
CA ARG A 370 20.93 5.15 8.67
C ARG A 370 20.35 4.76 7.32
N ARG A 371 20.93 5.24 6.21
CA ARG A 371 20.42 5.04 4.82
C ARG A 371 18.92 5.37 4.65
N GLU A 372 18.39 6.23 5.50
CA GLU A 372 17.02 6.75 5.44
C GLU A 372 17.09 8.26 5.16
N PRO A 373 16.25 8.80 4.26
CA PRO A 373 16.19 10.23 4.03
C PRO A 373 15.87 11.01 5.32
N PRO A 374 16.45 12.20 5.50
CA PRO A 374 16.10 13.06 6.62
C PRO A 374 14.64 13.52 6.53
N ASP A 375 14.02 13.79 7.67
CA ASP A 375 12.68 14.39 7.72
C ASP A 375 12.79 15.90 7.98
N ILE A 376 12.38 16.69 6.99
CA ILE A 376 12.27 18.15 7.08
C ILE A 376 10.80 18.52 7.18
N ASP A 377 10.34 18.58 8.41
CA ASP A 377 9.01 19.05 8.73
C ASP A 377 8.96 20.58 8.80
N VAL A 378 7.97 21.18 8.13
CA VAL A 378 7.72 22.63 8.19
C VAL A 378 6.32 22.90 8.71
N ASP A 379 6.25 23.69 9.79
CA ASP A 379 5.01 24.24 10.30
C ASP A 379 4.63 25.49 9.49
N PHE A 380 3.36 25.58 9.10
CA PHE A 380 2.80 26.74 8.42
C PHE A 380 1.64 27.32 9.25
N GLU A 381 1.42 28.62 9.14
CA GLU A 381 0.26 29.32 9.68
C GLU A 381 -1.05 28.57 9.37
N HIS A 382 -1.82 28.25 10.41
CA HIS A 382 -2.96 27.33 10.32
C HIS A 382 -4.01 27.79 9.31
N GLU A 383 -4.38 29.08 9.34
CA GLU A 383 -5.42 29.66 8.50
C GLU A 383 -5.00 29.75 7.02
N ARG A 384 -3.69 29.78 6.74
CA ARG A 384 -3.13 29.98 5.40
C ARG A 384 -2.42 28.75 4.83
N ARG A 385 -2.42 27.62 5.57
CA ARG A 385 -1.84 26.34 5.13
C ARG A 385 -2.41 25.86 3.79
N GLU A 386 -3.69 26.14 3.52
CA GLU A 386 -4.34 25.74 2.27
C GLU A 386 -3.69 26.42 1.05
N GLU A 387 -3.22 27.68 1.16
CA GLU A 387 -2.53 28.35 0.05
C GLU A 387 -1.25 27.59 -0.35
N VAL A 388 -0.50 27.09 0.63
CA VAL A 388 0.72 26.30 0.41
C VAL A 388 0.39 24.94 -0.21
N ILE A 389 -0.69 24.31 0.23
CA ILE A 389 -1.17 23.04 -0.36
C ILE A 389 -1.56 23.25 -1.83
N GLN A 390 -2.28 24.33 -2.15
CA GLN A 390 -2.66 24.62 -3.54
C GLN A 390 -1.44 24.93 -4.41
N TYR A 391 -0.45 25.67 -3.90
CA TYR A 391 0.81 25.88 -4.60
C TYR A 391 1.50 24.56 -5.00
N ILE A 392 1.58 23.59 -4.08
CA ILE A 392 2.15 22.26 -4.35
C ILE A 392 1.34 21.56 -5.44
N TYR A 393 0.00 21.61 -5.39
CA TYR A 393 -0.84 20.99 -6.42
C TYR A 393 -0.72 21.67 -7.78
N ASP A 394 -0.61 22.99 -7.83
CA ASP A 394 -0.49 23.76 -9.06
C ASP A 394 0.87 23.53 -9.72
N LYS A 395 1.95 23.47 -8.91
CA LYS A 395 3.31 23.26 -9.40
C LYS A 395 3.58 21.82 -9.84
N PHE A 396 3.27 20.84 -9.00
CA PHE A 396 3.62 19.43 -9.27
C PHE A 396 2.48 18.64 -9.94
N GLY A 397 1.26 19.18 -9.91
CA GLY A 397 0.06 18.55 -10.44
C GLY A 397 -0.50 17.48 -9.50
N ARG A 398 -1.82 17.30 -9.53
CA ARG A 398 -2.54 16.26 -8.77
C ARG A 398 -2.17 14.82 -9.13
N HIS A 399 -1.32 14.62 -10.13
CA HIS A 399 -0.83 13.30 -10.55
C HIS A 399 0.49 12.92 -9.87
N ARG A 400 1.19 13.89 -9.23
CA ARG A 400 2.44 13.67 -8.48
C ARG A 400 2.37 14.16 -7.03
N ALA A 401 1.44 15.07 -6.71
CA ALA A 401 1.16 15.49 -5.35
C ALA A 401 -0.10 14.83 -4.79
N GLY A 402 -0.08 14.51 -3.50
CA GLY A 402 -1.23 13.97 -2.76
C GLY A 402 -1.04 14.13 -1.26
N ILE A 403 -2.14 14.17 -0.51
CA ILE A 403 -2.11 14.22 0.96
C ILE A 403 -2.06 12.79 1.50
N ALA A 404 -1.15 12.55 2.46
CA ALA A 404 -1.07 11.28 3.15
C ALA A 404 -2.39 10.96 3.88
N GLY A 405 -2.96 9.81 3.57
CA GLY A 405 -4.18 9.32 4.21
C GLY A 405 -3.91 8.82 5.64
N VAL A 406 -4.89 8.99 6.52
CA VAL A 406 -4.87 8.43 7.88
C VAL A 406 -5.83 7.25 7.96
N VAL A 407 -5.35 6.12 8.43
CA VAL A 407 -6.19 4.94 8.71
C VAL A 407 -6.80 5.08 10.10
N ILE A 408 -8.12 5.22 10.14
CA ILE A 408 -8.86 5.32 11.40
C ILE A 408 -9.04 3.91 11.98
N SER A 409 -8.60 3.71 13.22
CA SER A 409 -8.81 2.48 13.97
C SER A 409 -9.85 2.65 15.06
N TYR A 410 -10.63 1.60 15.33
CA TYR A 410 -11.46 1.55 16.53
C TYR A 410 -10.56 1.54 17.77
N ARG A 411 -10.85 2.43 18.71
CA ARG A 411 -10.23 2.49 20.04
C ARG A 411 -11.19 1.89 21.05
N GLY A 412 -10.74 1.59 22.28
CA GLY A 412 -11.55 0.85 23.27
C GLY A 412 -13.00 1.33 23.40
N ARG A 413 -13.24 2.64 23.53
CA ARG A 413 -14.59 3.20 23.65
C ARG A 413 -15.43 3.07 22.37
N SER A 414 -14.85 3.33 21.19
CA SER A 414 -15.59 3.23 19.93
C SER A 414 -15.84 1.77 19.53
N ALA A 415 -14.88 0.88 19.79
CA ALA A 415 -15.04 -0.56 19.61
C ALA A 415 -16.20 -1.10 20.46
N LEU A 416 -16.19 -0.84 21.77
CA LEU A 416 -17.24 -1.29 22.68
C LEU A 416 -18.62 -0.79 22.24
N ARG A 417 -18.71 0.47 21.81
CA ARG A 417 -19.96 1.06 21.32
C ARG A 417 -20.49 0.36 20.06
N GLU A 418 -19.65 0.14 19.05
CA GLU A 418 -20.12 -0.51 17.82
C GLU A 418 -20.46 -1.99 18.04
N VAL A 419 -19.67 -2.71 18.87
CA VAL A 419 -19.99 -4.09 19.26
C VAL A 419 -21.30 -4.15 20.05
N GLY A 420 -21.53 -3.21 20.98
CA GLY A 420 -22.77 -3.13 21.75
C GLY A 420 -24.00 -2.99 20.85
N LYS A 421 -23.94 -2.14 19.80
CA LYS A 421 -25.02 -2.03 18.81
C LYS A 421 -25.27 -3.35 18.07
N VAL A 422 -24.21 -4.03 17.65
CA VAL A 422 -24.33 -5.35 16.97
C VAL A 422 -24.98 -6.38 17.87
N MET A 423 -24.70 -6.33 19.18
CA MET A 423 -25.31 -7.22 20.18
C MET A 423 -26.74 -6.81 20.59
N GLY A 424 -27.31 -5.75 20.00
CA GLY A 424 -28.64 -5.26 20.37
C GLY A 424 -28.69 -4.53 21.72
N LEU A 425 -27.54 -4.15 22.28
CA LEU A 425 -27.42 -3.44 23.57
C LEU A 425 -27.57 -1.92 23.43
N SER A 426 -28.14 -1.46 22.32
CA SER A 426 -28.43 -0.05 22.12
C SER A 426 -29.62 0.37 22.98
N GLY A 427 -29.34 1.13 24.04
CA GLY A 427 -30.32 2.02 24.66
C GLY A 427 -30.61 3.24 23.78
#